data_AF-A0A8X6KMU9-F1
#
_entry.id   AF-A0A8X6KMU9-F1
#
_cell.length_a   1.000
_cell.length_b   1.000
_cell.length_c   1.000
_cell.angle_alpha   90.00
_cell.angle_beta   90.00
_cell.angle_gamma   90.00
#
_symmetry.space_group_name_H-M   'P 1'
#
loop_
_entity.id
_entity.type
_entity.pdbx_description
1 polymer ?
#
loop_
_entity_poly.entity_id
_entity_poly.type
_entity_poly.pdbx_seq_one_letter_code
_entity_poly.pdbx_strand_id
1 'polypeptide(L)' 'MKRSAESLNVDDKLMTELFLQRLPSSVQTILAAVSDLTLDKAADIADRIFEVSPSPIETFSVSKEQSIESKLFREIEKLN' A
#
# COMPACT_ATOMS: atom_id res chain seq x y z
N MET A 1 24.62 3.48 12.09
CA MET A 1 23.82 4.16 11.04
C MET A 1 22.66 4.87 11.70
N LYS A 2 22.80 6.18 11.97
CA LYS A 2 21.71 7.03 12.45
C LYS A 2 21.21 7.79 11.23
N ARG A 3 20.07 7.36 10.67
CA ARG A 3 19.40 8.12 9.61
C ARG A 3 18.72 9.27 10.32
N SER A 4 19.41 10.40 10.40
CA SER A 4 18.82 11.64 10.88
C SER A 4 17.63 11.95 9.98
N ALA A 5 16.40 11.77 10.48
CA ALA A 5 15.25 12.50 10.00
C ALA A 5 15.40 13.98 10.45
N GLU A 6 16.52 14.59 10.10
CA GLU A 6 16.79 16.02 10.29
C GLU A 6 15.84 16.76 9.34
N SER A 7 14.66 17.07 9.88
CA SER A 7 13.66 18.01 9.34
C SER A 7 13.62 18.06 7.82
N LEU A 8 13.32 16.92 7.17
CA LEU A 8 12.86 16.97 5.79
C LEU A 8 11.49 17.64 5.87
N ASN A 9 11.44 18.94 5.59
CA ASN A 9 10.20 19.69 5.47
C ASN A 9 9.54 19.19 4.19
N VAL A 10 8.88 18.04 4.29
CA VAL A 10 8.15 17.45 3.17
C VAL A 10 6.90 18.27 2.99
N ASP A 11 6.70 18.81 1.79
CA ASP A 11 5.49 19.55 1.45
C ASP A 11 4.24 18.73 1.81
N ASP A 12 3.33 19.31 2.59
CA ASP A 12 2.07 18.66 3.00
C ASP A 12 1.25 18.21 1.79
N LYS A 13 1.34 18.96 0.69
CA LYS A 13 0.73 18.59 -0.59
C LYS A 13 1.33 17.29 -1.14
N LEU A 14 2.65 17.14 -1.10
CA LEU A 14 3.31 15.91 -1.56
C LEU A 14 2.90 14.71 -0.70
N MET A 15 2.84 14.88 0.63
CA MET A 15 2.40 13.81 1.53
C MET A 15 0.95 13.40 1.25
N THR A 16 0.08 14.36 0.99
CA THR A 16 -1.32 14.10 0.65
C THR A 16 -1.45 13.35 -0.67
N GLU A 17 -0.71 13.76 -1.71
CA GLU A 17 -0.70 13.07 -3.00
C GLU A 17 -0.20 11.62 -2.88
N LEU A 18 0.91 11.40 -2.14
CA LEU A 18 1.44 10.05 -1.90
C LEU A 18 0.47 9.18 -1.11
N PHE A 19 -0.21 9.77 -0.13
CA PHE A 19 -1.23 9.10 0.66
C PHE A 19 -2.40 8.66 -0.23
N LEU A 20 -2.95 9.57 -1.04
CA LEU A 20 -4.02 9.26 -1.98
C LEU A 20 -3.61 8.19 -3.01
N GLN A 21 -2.38 8.27 -3.55
CA GLN A 21 -1.87 7.31 -4.52
C GLN A 21 -1.77 5.87 -3.95
N ARG A 22 -1.56 5.72 -2.64
CA ARG A 22 -1.47 4.41 -1.99
C ARG A 22 -2.84 3.79 -1.70
N LEU A 23 -3.92 4.58 -1.70
CA LEU A 23 -5.26 4.10 -1.38
C LEU A 23 -5.95 3.44 -2.59
N PRO A 24 -6.90 2.52 -2.36
CA PRO A 24 -7.73 1.96 -3.42
C PRO A 24 -8.58 3.04 -4.11
N SER A 25 -8.91 2.83 -5.39
CA SER A 25 -9.71 3.77 -6.20
C SER A 25 -11.08 4.11 -5.57
N SER A 26 -11.71 3.15 -4.88
CA SER A 26 -12.96 3.37 -4.16
C SER A 26 -12.81 4.40 -3.03
N VAL A 27 -11.73 4.31 -2.26
CA VAL A 27 -11.41 5.24 -1.17
C VAL A 27 -11.04 6.61 -1.74
N GLN A 28 -10.22 6.65 -2.80
CA GLN A 28 -9.85 7.90 -3.47
C GLN A 28 -11.07 8.67 -3.99
N THR A 29 -12.03 7.96 -4.58
CA THR A 29 -13.28 8.56 -5.11
C THR A 29 -14.09 9.21 -3.99
N ILE A 30 -14.17 8.57 -2.82
CA ILE A 30 -14.87 9.12 -1.65
C ILE A 30 -14.13 10.35 -1.11
N LEU A 31 -12.81 10.26 -0.96
CA LEU A 31 -11.98 11.36 -0.48
C LEU A 31 -12.02 12.57 -1.43
N ALA A 32 -12.11 12.36 -2.74
CA ALA A 32 -12.22 13.42 -3.74
C ALA A 32 -13.52 14.23 -3.64
N ALA A 33 -14.58 13.66 -3.04
CA ALA A 33 -15.83 14.37 -2.79
C ALA A 33 -15.77 15.27 -1.54
N VAL A 34 -14.71 15.19 -0.73
CA VAL A 34 -14.54 15.98 0.49
C VAL A 34 -13.81 17.27 0.18
N SER A 35 -14.46 18.41 0.40
CA SER A 35 -13.83 19.73 0.32
C SER A 35 -12.85 19.96 1.47
N ASP A 36 -11.77 20.71 1.22
CA ASP A 36 -10.73 21.07 2.22
C ASP A 36 -10.09 19.84 2.90
N LEU A 37 -9.67 18.89 2.07
CA LEU A 37 -9.01 17.67 2.50
C LEU A 37 -7.58 17.95 2.96
N THR A 38 -7.35 17.89 4.28
CA THR A 38 -6.01 17.85 4.88
C THR A 38 -5.55 16.40 5.04
N LEU A 39 -4.24 16.18 5.16
CA LEU A 39 -3.67 14.84 5.33
C LEU A 39 -4.27 14.09 6.52
N ASP A 40 -4.38 14.74 7.70
CA ASP A 40 -4.95 14.12 8.90
C ASP A 40 -6.40 13.69 8.69
N LYS A 41 -7.22 14.54 8.05
CA LYS A 41 -8.61 14.21 7.74
C LYS A 41 -8.71 13.09 6.72
N ALA A 42 -7.83 13.07 5.73
CA ALA A 42 -7.78 11.99 4.75
C ALA A 42 -7.45 10.65 5.41
N ALA A 43 -6.52 10.64 6.36
CA ALA A 43 -6.18 9.46 7.16
C ALA A 43 -7.38 8.97 7.99
N ASP A 44 -8.00 9.86 8.77
CA ASP A 44 -9.17 9.52 9.60
C ASP A 44 -10.33 8.95 8.77
N ILE A 45 -10.61 9.54 7.60
CA ILE A 45 -11.70 9.09 6.73
C ILE A 45 -11.34 7.75 6.08
N ALA A 46 -10.10 7.57 5.62
CA ALA A 46 -9.64 6.31 5.06
C ALA A 46 -9.76 5.18 6.08
N ASP A 47 -9.29 5.39 7.32
CA ASP A 47 -9.37 4.40 8.41
C ASP A 47 -10.83 4.00 8.68
N ARG A 48 -11.74 4.97 8.79
CA ARG A 48 -13.17 4.68 8.93
C ARG A 48 -13.76 3.92 7.76
N ILE A 49 -13.33 4.22 6.52
CA ILE A 49 -13.77 3.46 5.34
C ILE A 49 -13.29 2.01 5.45
N PHE A 50 -12.07 1.76 5.90
CA PHE A 50 -11.55 0.40 6.11
C PHE A 50 -12.27 -0.34 7.26
N GLU A 51 -12.74 0.38 8.28
CA GLU A 51 -13.54 -0.22 9.36
C GLU A 51 -14.95 -0.64 8.89
N VAL A 52 -15.60 0.16 8.04
CA VAL A 52 -17.00 -0.08 7.63
C VAL A 52 -17.12 -0.92 6.35
N SER A 53 -16.08 -0.92 5.51
CA SER A 53 -16.07 -1.73 4.29
C SER A 53 -15.51 -3.13 4.61
N PRO A 54 -16.28 -4.20 4.41
CA PRO A 54 -15.72 -5.55 4.46
C PRO A 54 -14.66 -5.64 3.36
N SER A 55 -13.40 -5.75 3.76
CA SER A 55 -12.25 -5.63 2.88
C SER A 55 -12.39 -6.54 1.64
N PRO A 56 -12.39 -6.00 0.41
CA PRO A 56 -11.85 -6.76 -0.70
C PRO A 56 -10.40 -7.06 -0.33
N ILE A 57 -10.05 -8.33 -0.21
CA ILE A 57 -8.68 -8.75 0.08
C ILE A 57 -7.81 -8.15 -1.02
N GLU A 58 -7.03 -7.11 -0.72
CA GLU A 58 -6.00 -6.62 -1.64
C GLU A 58 -4.89 -7.69 -1.68
N THR A 59 -5.07 -8.66 -2.57
CA THR A 59 -4.03 -9.64 -2.87
C THR A 59 -2.92 -8.91 -3.60
N PHE A 60 -1.92 -8.42 -2.87
CA PHE A 60 -0.66 -8.06 -3.50
C PHE A 60 -0.13 -9.34 -4.15
N SER A 61 -0.01 -9.33 -5.48
CA SER A 61 0.68 -10.42 -6.16
C SER A 61 2.13 -10.40 -5.66
N VAL A 62 2.46 -11.34 -4.78
CA VAL A 62 3.86 -11.71 -4.59
C VAL A 62 4.26 -12.24 -5.95
N SER A 63 5.02 -11.44 -6.71
CA SER A 63 5.67 -11.87 -7.94
C SER A 63 6.34 -13.19 -7.60
N LYS A 64 5.71 -14.26 -8.06
CA LYS A 64 5.98 -15.61 -7.60
C LYS A 64 7.46 -15.85 -7.89
N GLU A 65 8.28 -16.02 -6.86
CA GLU A 65 9.66 -16.48 -6.97
C GLU A 65 9.66 -17.94 -7.43
N GLN A 66 9.05 -18.22 -8.59
CA GLN A 66 8.92 -19.54 -9.21
C GLN A 66 10.27 -20.15 -9.56
N SER A 67 11.36 -19.40 -9.44
CA SER A 67 12.68 -19.85 -9.88
C SER A 67 13.32 -20.85 -8.91
N ILE A 68 13.05 -20.75 -7.60
CA ILE A 68 13.78 -21.56 -6.60
C ILE A 68 13.03 -22.89 -6.35
N GLU A 69 11.72 -22.84 -6.13
CA GLU A 69 10.91 -24.05 -5.94
C GLU A 69 10.95 -24.96 -7.16
N SER A 70 10.79 -24.42 -8.37
CA SER A 70 10.78 -25.25 -9.59
C SER A 70 12.13 -25.93 -9.88
N LYS A 71 13.24 -25.33 -9.46
CA LYS A 71 14.56 -25.96 -9.53
C LYS A 71 14.70 -27.09 -8.52
N LEU A 72 14.24 -26.88 -7.28
CA LEU A 72 14.31 -27.89 -6.23
C LEU A 72 13.50 -29.14 -6.59
N PHE A 73 12.29 -28.98 -7.11
CA PHE A 73 11.44 -30.12 -7.53
C PHE A 73 12.05 -30.92 -8.69
N ARG A 74 12.72 -30.26 -9.65
CA ARG A 74 13.42 -30.95 -10.74
C ARG A 74 14.63 -31.75 -10.25
N GLU A 75 15.35 -31.27 -9.26
CA GLU A 75 16.52 -31.97 -8.74
C GLU A 75 16.12 -33.24 -7.97
N ILE A 76 15.01 -33.19 -7.23
CA ILE A 76 14.46 -34.35 -6.50
C ILE A 76 13.98 -35.45 -7.47
N GLU A 77 13.34 -35.08 -8.58
CA GLU A 77 12.87 -36.03 -9.60
C GLU A 77 14.05 -36.75 -10.29
N LYS A 78 15.21 -36.09 -10.39
CA LYS A 78 16.42 -36.63 -11.03
C LYS A 78 17.18 -37.65 -10.18
N LEU A 79 16.82 -37.77 -8.90
CA LEU A 79 17.44 -38.66 -7.91
C LEU A 79 16.67 -39.97 -7.70
N ASN A 80 15.55 -40.18 -8.40
CA ASN A 80 14.74 -41.40 -8.40
C ASN A 80 14.85 -42.14 -9.74
#